data_AF-I3UI19-F1
#
_entry.id   AF-I3UI19-F1
#
_cell.length_a   1.000
_cell.length_b   1.000
_cell.length_c   1.000
_cell.angle_alpha   90.00
_cell.angle_beta   90.00
_cell.angle_gamma   90.00
#
_symmetry.space_group_name_H-M   'P 1'
#
loop_
_entity.id
_entity.type
_entity.pdbx_description
1 polymer ?
#
loop_
_entity_poly.entity_id
_entity_poly.type
_entity_poly.pdbx_seq_one_letter_code
_entity_poly.pdbx_strand_id
1 'polypeptide(L)'
;MKFTVAGNSVESGEILTIFDNEKPETFQTNSRGYIESSSRAWASNFTYLLEKFKKHRKVYVRFPDGNEATFTLKGASKAIVDSDCKAAFYYY
;
A
#
# COMPACT_ATOMS: atom_id res chain seq x y z
N MET A 1 -4.35 10.56 6.23
CA MET A 1 -4.29 9.19 6.79
C MET A 1 -3.06 8.49 6.26
N LYS A 2 -2.48 7.51 6.99
CA LYS A 2 -1.26 6.79 6.60
C LYS A 2 -1.42 5.30 6.91
N PHE A 3 -0.93 4.42 6.03
CA PHE A 3 -0.80 2.99 6.33
C PHE A 3 0.62 2.53 5.97
N THR A 4 1.13 1.55 6.73
CA THR A 4 2.45 0.97 6.53
C THR A 4 2.26 -0.52 6.21
N VAL A 5 2.94 -0.98 5.17
CA VAL A 5 3.05 -2.40 4.83
C VAL A 5 4.36 -2.87 5.48
N ALA A 6 4.29 -3.84 6.39
CA ALA A 6 5.33 -4.32 7.32
C ALA A 6 5.83 -3.37 8.42
N GLY A 7 5.93 -3.94 9.63
CA GLY A 7 6.46 -3.26 10.80
C GLY A 7 7.98 -3.06 10.73
N ASN A 8 8.45 -2.03 11.43
CA ASN A 8 9.85 -1.61 11.66
C ASN A 8 10.80 -1.39 10.48
N SER A 9 10.47 -1.78 9.24
CA SER A 9 11.25 -1.47 8.03
C SER A 9 11.00 -0.04 7.51
N VAL A 10 10.96 0.94 8.41
CA VAL A 10 10.57 2.33 8.11
C VAL A 10 11.67 3.08 7.37
N GLU A 11 12.04 2.57 6.20
CA GLU A 11 12.93 3.25 5.26
C GLU A 11 12.13 3.83 4.11
N SER A 12 12.52 5.02 3.69
CA SER A 12 11.98 5.64 2.47
C SER A 12 12.49 4.91 1.26
N GLY A 13 11.63 4.66 0.29
CA GLY A 13 12.05 4.07 -0.97
C GLY A 13 10.93 3.35 -1.69
N GLU A 14 11.34 2.48 -2.59
CA GLU A 14 10.43 1.71 -3.41
C GLU A 14 10.02 0.42 -2.70
N ILE A 15 8.71 0.23 -2.51
CA ILE A 15 8.15 -1.09 -2.19
C ILE A 15 7.78 -1.78 -3.49
N LEU A 16 8.24 -3.01 -3.68
CA LEU A 16 7.80 -3.87 -4.77
C LEU A 16 6.69 -4.78 -4.26
N THR A 17 5.60 -4.86 -5.02
CA THR A 17 4.44 -5.68 -4.69
C THR A 17 4.09 -6.61 -5.84
N ILE A 18 3.68 -7.83 -5.51
CA ILE A 18 3.19 -8.82 -6.47
C ILE A 18 1.89 -9.40 -5.91
N PHE A 19 0.77 -9.02 -6.51
CA PHE A 19 -0.56 -9.49 -6.11
C PHE A 19 -0.90 -10.77 -6.87
N ASP A 20 -1.35 -11.83 -6.18
CA ASP A 20 -1.80 -13.08 -6.81
C ASP A 20 -0.86 -13.68 -7.90
N ASN A 21 0.45 -13.40 -7.86
CA ASN A 21 1.45 -13.71 -8.91
C ASN A 21 1.26 -12.96 -10.25
N GLU A 22 0.57 -11.83 -10.24
CA GLU A 22 0.49 -10.89 -11.37
C GLU A 22 1.83 -10.19 -11.64
N LYS A 23 1.83 -9.23 -12.56
CA LYS A 23 3.01 -8.42 -12.84
C LYS A 23 3.45 -7.66 -11.58
N PRO A 24 4.77 -7.56 -11.31
CA PRO A 24 5.26 -6.72 -10.23
C PRO A 24 4.89 -5.25 -10.43
N GLU A 25 4.48 -4.60 -9.35
CA GLU A 25 4.12 -3.19 -9.32
C GLU A 25 4.87 -2.52 -8.16
N THR A 26 5.36 -1.31 -8.38
CA THR A 26 6.15 -0.58 -7.38
C THR A 26 5.44 0.66 -6.89
N PHE A 27 5.63 0.97 -5.61
CA PHE A 27 5.07 2.15 -4.96
C PHE A 27 6.14 2.86 -4.15
N GLN A 28 6.15 4.18 -4.22
CA GLN A 28 7.12 5.01 -3.51
C GLN A 28 6.58 5.40 -2.13
N THR A 29 7.40 5.18 -1.10
CA THR A 29 7.15 5.68 0.25
C THR A 29 7.89 7.00 0.46
N ASN A 30 7.38 7.86 1.33
CA ASN A 30 8.07 9.09 1.72
C ASN A 30 9.17 8.85 2.75
N SER A 31 9.82 9.92 3.21
CA SER A 31 10.87 9.91 4.25
C SER A 31 10.48 9.23 5.57
N ARG A 32 9.18 8.95 5.78
CA ARG A 32 8.64 8.29 6.97
C ARG A 32 8.10 6.89 6.67
N GLY A 33 8.38 6.33 5.49
CA GLY A 33 7.91 5.00 5.08
C GLY A 33 6.40 4.92 4.79
N TYR A 34 5.75 6.05 4.46
CA TYR A 34 4.31 6.08 4.17
C TYR A 34 4.03 6.25 2.68
N ILE A 35 2.98 5.58 2.20
CA ILE A 35 2.37 5.91 0.91
C ILE A 35 1.59 7.22 1.08
N GLU A 36 2.05 8.27 0.40
CA GLU A 36 1.39 9.57 0.48
C GLU A 36 0.03 9.58 -0.23
N SER A 37 -0.84 10.49 0.18
CA SER A 37 -2.17 10.66 -0.41
C SER A 37 -2.64 12.12 -0.42
N SER A 38 -1.76 13.07 -0.15
CA SER A 38 -2.07 14.50 0.03
C SER A 38 -2.09 15.32 -1.27
N SER A 39 -1.62 14.76 -2.39
CA SER A 39 -1.73 15.38 -3.72
C SER A 39 -2.61 14.52 -4.63
N ARG A 40 -3.11 15.09 -5.73
CA ARG A 40 -3.96 14.37 -6.69
C ARG A 40 -3.30 13.10 -7.23
N ALA A 41 -2.02 13.18 -7.59
CA ALA A 41 -1.27 12.04 -8.12
C ALA A 41 -1.08 10.96 -7.04
N TRP A 42 -0.68 11.34 -5.83
CA TRP A 42 -0.48 10.41 -4.72
C TRP A 42 -1.80 9.77 -4.26
N ALA A 43 -2.89 10.52 -4.24
CA ALA A 43 -4.22 10.01 -3.92
C ALA A 43 -4.71 8.95 -4.92
N SER A 44 -4.41 9.13 -6.21
CA SER A 44 -4.70 8.13 -7.24
C SER A 44 -3.94 6.83 -6.99
N ASN A 45 -2.63 6.91 -6.75
CA ASN A 45 -1.80 5.74 -6.45
C ASN A 45 -2.22 5.04 -5.16
N PHE A 46 -2.52 5.82 -4.11
CA PHE A 46 -3.00 5.31 -2.83
C PHE A 46 -4.31 4.54 -2.99
N THR A 47 -5.30 5.14 -3.68
CA THR A 47 -6.60 4.50 -3.94
C THR A 47 -6.43 3.25 -4.79
N TYR A 48 -5.58 3.30 -5.81
CA TYR A 48 -5.30 2.15 -6.66
C TYR A 48 -4.69 0.98 -5.86
N LEU A 49 -3.72 1.26 -4.98
CA LEU A 49 -3.12 0.27 -4.10
C LEU A 49 -4.14 -0.32 -3.12
N LEU A 50 -5.02 0.50 -2.52
CA LEU A 50 -6.10 0.00 -1.68
C LEU A 50 -7.05 -0.93 -2.45
N GLU A 51 -7.43 -0.58 -3.67
CA GLU A 51 -8.30 -1.41 -4.50
C GLU A 51 -7.65 -2.76 -4.83
N LYS A 52 -6.34 -2.80 -5.08
CA LYS A 52 -5.59 -4.05 -5.22
C LYS A 52 -5.69 -4.89 -3.94
N PHE A 53 -5.45 -4.30 -2.77
CA PHE A 53 -5.58 -5.02 -1.49
C PHE A 53 -6.97 -5.62 -1.25
N LYS A 54 -8.04 -4.94 -1.70
CA LYS A 54 -9.42 -5.45 -1.56
C LYS A 54 -9.76 -6.59 -2.52
N LYS A 55 -9.20 -6.58 -3.73
CA LYS A 55 -9.57 -7.50 -4.83
C LYS A 55 -8.76 -8.79 -4.84
N HIS A 56 -7.53 -8.75 -4.35
CA HIS A 56 -6.61 -9.87 -4.41
C HIS A 56 -6.64 -10.74 -3.15
N ARG A 57 -6.11 -11.97 -3.26
CA ARG A 57 -6.11 -12.95 -2.15
C ARG A 57 -4.79 -12.99 -1.40
N LYS A 58 -3.69 -12.68 -2.08
CA LYS A 58 -2.34 -12.61 -1.51
C LYS A 58 -1.55 -11.47 -2.12
N VAL A 59 -0.55 -11.02 -1.38
CA VAL A 59 0.45 -10.07 -1.87
C VAL A 59 1.81 -10.48 -1.34
N TYR A 60 2.78 -10.56 -2.24
CA TYR A 60 4.19 -10.57 -1.90
C TYR A 60 4.70 -9.13 -1.91
N VAL A 61 5.51 -8.78 -0.92
CA VAL A 61 6.06 -7.43 -0.74
C VAL A 61 7.56 -7.56 -0.48
N ARG A 62 8.36 -6.80 -1.24
CA ARG A 62 9.77 -6.54 -0.95
C ARG A 62 9.91 -5.09 -0.53
N PHE A 63 10.52 -4.87 0.63
CA PHE A 63 10.77 -3.57 1.24
C PHE A 63 12.09 -2.97 0.74
N PRO A 64 12.30 -1.65 0.92
CA PRO A 64 13.53 -0.97 0.50
C PRO A 64 14.80 -1.55 1.13
N ASP A 65 14.69 -2.05 2.37
CA ASP A 65 15.77 -2.70 3.12
C ASP A 65 16.10 -4.13 2.61
N GLY A 66 15.40 -4.59 1.56
CA GLY A 66 15.55 -5.92 0.98
C GLY A 66 14.76 -7.01 1.71
N ASN A 67 14.07 -6.69 2.81
CA ASN A 67 13.22 -7.66 3.48
C ASN A 67 12.01 -8.03 2.62
N GLU A 68 11.58 -9.28 2.73
CA GLU A 68 10.51 -9.82 1.92
C GLU A 68 9.47 -10.51 2.79
N ALA A 69 8.20 -10.29 2.46
CA ALA A 69 7.09 -10.91 3.17
C ALA A 69 5.94 -11.22 2.22
N THR A 70 5.23 -12.31 2.49
CA THR A 70 3.98 -12.63 1.79
C THR A 70 2.83 -12.58 2.77
N PHE A 71 1.78 -11.85 2.42
CA PHE A 71 0.58 -11.68 3.23
C PHE A 71 -0.62 -12.28 2.54
N THR A 72 -1.49 -12.94 3.31
CA THR A 72 -2.81 -13.34 2.87
C THR A 72 -3.80 -12.19 3.11
N LEU A 73 -4.59 -11.84 2.10
CA LEU A 73 -5.53 -10.71 2.10
C LEU A 73 -6.97 -11.14 2.43
N LYS A 74 -7.13 -12.27 3.11
CA LYS A 74 -8.44 -12.77 3.52
C LYS A 74 -9.09 -11.76 4.48
N GLY A 75 -10.20 -11.17 4.05
CA GLY A 75 -10.93 -10.17 4.83
C GLY A 75 -10.44 -8.73 4.63
N ALA A 76 -9.43 -8.48 3.78
CA ALA A 76 -8.93 -7.14 3.50
C ALA A 76 -10.03 -6.19 3.02
N SER A 77 -10.89 -6.63 2.10
CA SER A 77 -12.05 -5.86 1.63
C SER A 77 -13.02 -5.44 2.76
N LYS A 78 -13.19 -6.28 3.79
CA LYS A 78 -14.03 -5.97 4.94
C LYS A 78 -13.34 -5.03 5.94
N ALA A 79 -12.02 -5.14 6.07
CA ALA A 79 -11.23 -4.33 6.99
C ALA A 79 -10.90 -2.93 6.44
N ILE A 80 -10.69 -2.82 5.12
CA ILE A 80 -10.47 -1.55 4.43
C ILE A 80 -11.83 -0.95 4.11
N VAL A 81 -12.45 -0.33 5.11
CA VAL A 81 -13.70 0.39 4.95
C VAL A 81 -13.41 1.76 4.35
N ASP A 82 -14.15 2.16 3.31
CA ASP A 82 -13.94 3.43 2.59
C ASP A 82 -14.09 4.66 3.48
N SER A 83 -14.77 4.55 4.63
CA SER A 83 -14.85 5.63 5.63
C SER A 83 -13.52 5.88 6.35
N ASP A 84 -12.72 4.83 6.53
CA ASP A 84 -11.59 4.75 7.46
C ASP A 84 -10.23 4.63 6.76
N CYS A 85 -10.20 4.57 5.43
CA CYS A 85 -8.98 4.51 4.64
C CYS A 85 -9.08 5.47 3.44
N LYS A 86 -9.21 6.75 3.74
CA LYS A 86 -9.39 7.82 2.75
C LYS A 86 -8.06 8.45 2.34
N ALA A 87 -7.89 8.63 1.04
CA ALA A 87 -6.82 9.46 0.50
C ALA A 87 -7.04 10.92 0.94
N ALA A 88 -6.03 11.52 1.56
CA ALA A 88 -6.21 12.79 2.26
C ALA A 88 -6.58 13.95 1.32
N PHE A 89 -6.08 13.94 0.08
CA PHE A 89 -6.33 14.95 -0.95
C PHE A 89 -7.82 15.23 -1.22
N TYR A 90 -8.69 14.22 -1.14
CA TYR A 90 -10.12 14.40 -1.46
C TYR A 90 -10.94 15.03 -0.32
N TYR A 91 -10.32 15.26 0.83
CA TYR A 91 -10.98 15.71 2.06
C TYR A 91 -10.25 16.90 2.70
N TYR A 92 -9.33 17.52 1.97
CA TYR A 92 -8.73 18.82 2.27
C TYR A 92 -9.39 19.92 1.44
#